data_AF-A0A423XCB0-F1
#
_entry.id   AF-A0A423XCB0-F1
#
_cell.length_a   1.000
_cell.length_b   1.000
_cell.length_c   1.000
_cell.angle_alpha   90.00
_cell.angle_beta   90.00
_cell.angle_gamma   90.00
#
_symmetry.space_group_name_H-M   'P 1'
#
loop_
_entity.id
_entity.type
_entity.pdbx_description
1 polymer ?
#
loop_
_entity_poly.entity_id
_entity_poly.type
_entity_poly.pdbx_seq_one_letter_code
_entity_poly.pdbx_strand_id
1 'polypeptide(L)'
;MPPRIPTQSLQLCCAELSSSGSSIAAAAASPLERALLSSQVISSPSSTRSFSTTSSRQRRTAPLPKQRMQEWLRKRGKELKTHTPGQVNYLGGESGSRMRPFPSNPTFISQPVLSEEAREMIWQKVMVNWEGIKAVSAELGVDQRRVAAVVRMKEVEKDWQRNGMKLAKQYSRAVLEMVPTHGYPEDKPKQALEPINEIHVHSYTMQQLFVPTSESREFTRQDAAEAFHHTLLSPDKRIPHPELVQMERRIKDGMKEKESWNLFKEEAKESEQARDARVAARAELEEKNTMTVASDRFEFRIKQISADDAGKHGRARGGVGWRYGIPYEDRKKNQVKIPTRID
;
A
#
# COMPACT_ATOMS: atom_id res chain seq x y z
N MET A 1 5.24 -39.41 -2.34
CA MET A 1 5.13 -38.80 -1.01
C MET A 1 6.53 -38.47 -0.52
N PRO A 2 6.88 -37.20 -0.26
CA PRO A 2 8.19 -36.84 0.27
C PRO A 2 8.24 -36.95 1.82
N PRO A 3 9.40 -37.26 2.42
CA PRO A 3 9.51 -37.49 3.86
C PRO A 3 9.57 -36.19 4.68
N ARG A 4 8.99 -36.24 5.88
CA ARG A 4 8.89 -35.15 6.87
C ARG A 4 10.20 -34.98 7.63
N ILE A 5 10.70 -33.74 7.73
CA ILE A 5 11.85 -33.33 8.53
C ILE A 5 11.36 -32.95 9.95
N PRO A 6 12.05 -33.35 11.04
CA PRO A 6 11.65 -33.01 12.41
C PRO A 6 12.01 -31.57 12.80
N THR A 7 11.05 -30.85 13.39
CA THR A 7 11.20 -29.51 13.95
C THR A 7 11.82 -29.56 15.34
N GLN A 8 12.98 -28.92 15.53
CA GLN A 8 13.57 -28.70 16.84
C GLN A 8 12.94 -27.46 17.52
N SER A 9 12.49 -27.64 18.75
CA SER A 9 11.90 -26.63 19.62
C SER A 9 13.01 -25.92 20.42
N LEU A 10 13.14 -24.60 20.27
CA LEU A 10 13.97 -23.77 21.15
C LEU A 10 13.09 -23.18 22.26
N GLN A 11 13.31 -23.64 23.50
CA GLN A 11 12.76 -23.05 24.72
C GLN A 11 13.51 -21.74 25.05
N LEU A 12 12.76 -20.64 25.20
CA LEU A 12 13.23 -19.42 25.85
C LEU A 12 12.61 -19.36 27.26
N CYS A 13 13.45 -19.28 28.28
CA CYS A 13 13.06 -19.05 29.66
C CYS A 13 12.69 -17.57 29.88
N CYS A 14 11.49 -17.31 30.39
CA CYS A 14 11.10 -16.06 31.01
C CYS A 14 11.04 -16.25 32.53
N ALA A 15 11.69 -15.37 33.29
CA ALA A 15 11.57 -15.32 34.74
C ALA A 15 10.60 -14.20 35.12
N GLU A 16 9.50 -14.58 35.77
CA GLU A 16 8.54 -13.69 36.43
C GLU A 16 8.99 -13.41 37.87
N LEU A 17 8.79 -12.17 38.34
CA LEU A 17 8.79 -11.82 39.75
C LEU A 17 7.44 -11.18 40.09
N SER A 18 6.79 -11.78 41.07
CA SER A 18 5.39 -11.63 41.42
C SER A 18 5.19 -10.87 42.74
N SER A 19 4.13 -10.04 42.76
CA SER A 19 3.21 -9.76 43.89
C SER A 19 3.78 -8.93 45.07
N SER A 20 3.06 -8.13 45.88
CA SER A 20 1.63 -7.86 46.16
C SER A 20 1.57 -6.46 46.86
N GLY A 21 0.56 -5.59 46.69
CA GLY A 21 -0.69 -5.50 47.49
C GLY A 21 -0.43 -5.16 48.97
N SER A 22 -1.00 -4.16 49.67
CA SER A 22 -2.25 -3.41 49.52
C SER A 22 -2.30 -2.19 50.48
N SER A 23 -3.21 -1.27 50.15
CA SER A 23 -3.80 -0.08 50.83
C SER A 23 -4.12 -0.08 52.34
N ILE A 24 -4.19 1.10 52.98
CA ILE A 24 -5.39 1.81 53.53
C ILE A 24 -4.97 3.10 54.29
N ALA A 25 -5.91 4.05 54.41
CA ALA A 25 -5.79 5.48 54.69
C ALA A 25 -6.09 5.94 56.14
N ALA A 26 -5.93 7.26 56.34
CA ALA A 26 -6.53 8.19 57.34
C ALA A 26 -5.90 8.21 58.76
N ALA A 27 -5.92 9.27 59.57
CA ALA A 27 -5.98 10.73 59.45
C ALA A 27 -5.82 11.31 60.89
N ALA A 28 -5.45 12.59 61.01
CA ALA A 28 -5.69 13.51 62.15
C ALA A 28 -4.83 13.38 63.44
N ALA A 29 -4.07 14.45 63.75
CA ALA A 29 -4.38 15.45 64.78
C ALA A 29 -3.12 16.14 65.32
N SER A 30 -3.22 17.46 65.50
CA SER A 30 -2.38 18.35 66.33
C SER A 30 -3.33 19.05 67.32
N PRO A 31 -2.97 20.03 68.21
CA PRO A 31 -1.68 20.60 68.64
C PRO A 31 -1.63 20.85 70.20
N LEU A 32 -0.60 21.59 70.65
CA LEU A 32 -0.61 22.55 71.79
C LEU A 32 -0.36 22.06 73.23
N GLU A 33 0.83 22.39 73.75
CA GLU A 33 1.23 22.79 75.13
C GLU A 33 2.71 22.36 75.30
N ARG A 34 3.67 23.14 75.78
CA ARG A 34 3.78 24.38 76.56
C ARG A 34 5.24 24.85 76.31
N ALA A 35 5.51 26.13 76.04
CA ALA A 35 5.89 27.14 77.04
C ALA A 35 7.05 26.65 77.96
N LEU A 36 8.12 27.38 78.29
CA LEU A 36 8.59 28.76 78.15
C LEU A 36 9.99 28.75 78.82
N LEU A 37 10.81 29.81 78.60
CA LEU A 37 12.06 30.18 79.32
C LEU A 37 13.33 29.40 78.90
N SER A 38 14.27 29.98 78.14
CA SER A 38 15.22 31.05 78.52
C SER A 38 16.05 30.72 79.76
N SER A 39 17.28 30.24 79.58
CA SER A 39 18.44 31.01 80.03
C SER A 39 19.76 30.55 79.39
N GLN A 40 20.68 31.49 79.41
CA GLN A 40 21.93 31.63 78.68
C GLN A 40 23.06 30.64 79.07
N VAL A 41 23.78 30.21 78.03
CA VAL A 41 25.26 30.13 77.89
C VAL A 41 26.04 29.29 78.90
N ILE A 42 26.68 28.22 78.42
CA ILE A 42 28.13 27.95 78.55
C ILE A 42 28.54 26.94 77.48
N SER A 43 29.69 27.21 76.87
CA SER A 43 30.31 26.55 75.74
C SER A 43 30.62 25.07 75.98
N SER A 44 30.31 24.26 74.97
CA SER A 44 31.02 23.01 74.69
C SER A 44 31.13 22.88 73.16
N PRO A 45 32.28 22.41 72.64
CA PRO A 45 32.59 22.52 71.22
C PRO A 45 31.62 21.68 70.40
N SER A 46 30.80 22.36 69.60
CA SER A 46 29.95 21.75 68.60
C SER A 46 30.83 20.97 67.63
N SER A 47 30.79 19.64 67.76
CA SER A 47 31.14 18.75 66.67
C SER A 47 30.41 19.23 65.42
N THR A 48 31.18 19.74 64.46
CA THR A 48 30.72 20.10 63.13
C THR A 48 30.23 18.82 62.46
N ARG A 49 28.94 18.51 62.61
CA ARG A 49 28.28 17.51 61.78
C ARG A 49 28.36 18.03 60.35
N SER A 50 29.31 17.49 59.59
CA SER A 50 29.50 17.80 58.18
C SER A 50 28.19 17.54 57.46
N PHE A 51 27.64 18.59 56.86
CA PHE A 51 26.61 18.49 55.83
C PHE A 51 27.04 17.41 54.82
N SER A 52 26.11 16.49 54.53
CA SER A 52 26.19 15.41 53.54
C SER A 52 27.38 15.54 52.56
N THR A 53 28.44 14.75 52.79
CA THR A 53 29.60 14.60 51.89
C THR A 53 29.30 13.67 50.72
N THR A 54 28.03 13.53 50.33
CA THR A 54 27.69 12.92 49.04
C THR A 54 28.23 13.85 47.97
N SER A 55 29.36 13.48 47.37
CA SER A 55 29.94 14.18 46.23
C SER A 55 28.85 14.50 45.22
N SER A 56 28.74 15.77 44.82
CA SER A 56 27.84 16.17 43.76
C SER A 56 28.09 15.23 42.59
N ARG A 57 27.05 14.51 42.15
CA ARG A 57 27.14 13.54 41.07
C ARG A 57 27.82 14.24 39.90
N GLN A 58 29.10 13.94 39.67
CA GLN A 58 29.86 14.49 38.54
C GLN A 58 28.96 14.33 37.31
N ARG A 59 28.74 15.42 36.56
CA ARG A 59 27.91 15.43 35.35
C ARG A 59 28.27 14.20 34.55
N ARG A 60 27.43 13.15 34.62
CA ARG A 60 27.74 11.88 33.96
C ARG A 60 27.87 12.22 32.49
N THR A 61 29.07 12.12 31.96
CA THR A 61 29.31 12.17 30.53
C THR A 61 28.31 11.22 29.89
N ALA A 62 27.68 11.67 28.79
CA ALA A 62 26.69 10.85 28.12
C ALA A 62 27.25 9.43 27.89
N PRO A 63 26.46 8.36 28.05
CA PRO A 63 26.97 7.00 27.83
C PRO A 63 27.59 6.88 26.42
N LEU A 64 28.65 6.09 26.26
CA LEU A 64 29.44 6.00 25.01
C LEU A 64 28.57 5.87 23.73
N PRO A 65 27.48 5.07 23.69
CA PRO A 65 26.60 5.02 22.51
C PRO A 65 25.96 6.37 22.17
N LYS A 66 25.57 7.15 23.18
CA LYS A 66 24.98 8.48 22.99
C LYS A 66 26.01 9.47 22.46
N GLN A 67 27.27 9.38 22.90
CA GLN A 67 28.35 10.20 22.35
C GLN A 67 28.61 9.88 20.89
N ARG A 68 28.73 8.58 20.54
CA ARG A 68 28.90 8.12 19.15
C ARG A 68 27.75 8.55 18.24
N MET A 69 26.51 8.42 18.72
CA MET A 69 25.32 8.89 18.01
C MET A 69 25.36 10.41 17.78
N GLN A 70 25.69 11.20 18.80
CA GLN A 70 25.80 12.65 18.67
C GLN A 70 26.92 13.07 17.70
N GLU A 71 28.04 12.36 17.73
CA GLU A 71 29.13 12.57 16.77
C GLU A 71 28.68 12.29 15.33
N TRP A 72 28.00 11.17 15.10
CA TRP A 72 27.44 10.83 13.79
C TRP A 72 26.43 11.88 13.32
N LEU A 73 25.48 12.29 14.17
CA LEU A 73 24.48 13.32 13.87
C LEU A 73 25.09 14.67 13.51
N ARG A 74 26.20 15.04 14.15
CA ARG A 74 26.91 16.30 13.87
C ARG A 74 27.76 16.25 12.60
N LYS A 75 28.31 15.08 12.27
CA LYS A 75 29.12 14.85 11.08
C LYS A 75 28.24 14.42 9.91
N ARG A 76 28.04 13.11 9.73
CA ARG A 76 27.31 12.52 8.59
C ARG A 76 25.82 12.84 8.59
N GLY A 77 25.17 12.78 9.75
CA GLY A 77 23.72 13.02 9.86
C GLY A 77 23.31 14.48 9.62
N LYS A 78 24.26 15.42 9.55
CA LYS A 78 23.98 16.85 9.31
C LYS A 78 23.33 17.08 7.95
N GLU A 79 23.73 16.31 6.93
CA GLU A 79 23.20 16.39 5.56
C GLU A 79 21.72 15.95 5.47
N LEU A 80 21.27 15.14 6.42
CA LEU A 80 19.90 14.63 6.48
C LEU A 80 18.96 15.55 7.28
N LYS A 81 19.49 16.62 7.89
CA LYS A 81 18.70 17.52 8.75
C LYS A 81 17.68 18.32 7.95
N THR A 82 18.03 18.72 6.73
CA THR A 82 17.20 19.48 5.80
C THR A 82 17.31 18.82 4.44
N HIS A 83 16.20 18.70 3.71
CA HIS A 83 16.25 18.14 2.38
C HIS A 83 16.93 19.09 1.40
N THR A 84 17.55 18.52 0.38
CA THR A 84 18.06 19.27 -0.78
C THR A 84 16.98 19.24 -1.87
N PRO A 85 16.46 20.39 -2.31
CA PRO A 85 15.38 20.42 -3.30
C PRO A 85 15.74 19.66 -4.57
N GLY A 86 14.88 18.72 -4.98
CA GLY A 86 15.04 17.95 -6.21
C GLY A 86 16.08 16.82 -6.14
N GLN A 87 16.65 16.56 -4.96
CA GLN A 87 17.56 15.44 -4.73
C GLN A 87 17.09 14.56 -3.58
N VAL A 88 17.28 13.25 -3.75
CA VAL A 88 16.98 12.26 -2.71
C VAL A 88 18.13 12.19 -1.69
N ASN A 89 17.80 12.37 -0.41
CA ASN A 89 18.76 12.31 0.69
C ASN A 89 18.63 10.99 1.45
N TYR A 90 19.00 9.89 0.80
CA TYR A 90 18.93 8.55 1.37
C TYR A 90 20.25 8.09 2.00
N LEU A 91 20.16 7.26 3.03
CA LEU A 91 21.31 6.67 3.74
C LEU A 91 22.15 5.74 2.84
N GLY A 92 21.51 5.04 1.89
CA GLY A 92 22.17 4.10 0.98
C GLY A 92 22.99 4.75 -0.14
N GLY A 93 22.98 6.09 -0.25
CA GLY A 93 23.66 6.83 -1.30
C GLY A 93 25.19 6.67 -1.32
N GLU A 94 25.81 6.31 -0.18
CA GLU A 94 27.27 6.10 -0.08
C GLU A 94 27.76 4.90 -0.92
N SER A 95 26.91 3.89 -1.21
CA SER A 95 27.30 2.63 -1.88
C SER A 95 26.99 2.58 -3.38
N GLY A 96 26.79 3.73 -4.04
CA GLY A 96 26.77 3.83 -5.52
C GLY A 96 25.40 4.00 -6.18
N SER A 97 24.29 4.02 -5.45
CA SER A 97 22.98 4.40 -6.00
C SER A 97 22.21 5.31 -5.04
N ARG A 98 22.07 6.59 -5.41
CA ARG A 98 21.37 7.62 -4.61
C ARG A 98 19.90 7.30 -4.35
N MET A 99 19.30 6.38 -5.12
CA MET A 99 17.87 6.05 -5.07
C MET A 99 17.54 4.96 -4.05
N ARG A 100 18.53 4.45 -3.30
CA ARG A 100 18.35 3.35 -2.35
C ARG A 100 18.20 3.87 -0.92
N PRO A 101 17.00 3.80 -0.31
CA PRO A 101 16.79 4.29 1.04
C PRO A 101 17.52 3.46 2.10
N PHE A 102 17.62 2.14 1.89
CA PHE A 102 18.22 1.21 2.86
C PHE A 102 19.53 0.64 2.33
N PRO A 103 20.66 0.84 3.02
CA PRO A 103 21.96 0.32 2.57
C PRO A 103 22.02 -1.22 2.59
N SER A 104 21.30 -1.87 3.52
CA SER A 104 21.29 -3.33 3.67
C SER A 104 20.45 -4.06 2.62
N ASN A 105 19.48 -3.39 1.99
CA ASN A 105 18.61 -3.98 0.98
C ASN A 105 18.85 -3.34 -0.39
N PRO A 106 19.72 -3.93 -1.24
CA PRO A 106 20.01 -3.38 -2.56
C PRO A 106 18.85 -3.51 -3.56
N THR A 107 17.88 -4.39 -3.30
CA THR A 107 16.76 -4.66 -4.23
C THR A 107 15.69 -3.57 -4.16
N PHE A 108 15.51 -2.93 -3.01
CA PHE A 108 14.50 -1.89 -2.83
C PHE A 108 15.04 -0.52 -3.25
N ILE A 109 14.39 0.06 -4.26
CA ILE A 109 14.76 1.34 -4.86
C ILE A 109 13.54 2.26 -4.76
N SER A 110 13.77 3.53 -4.41
CA SER A 110 12.74 4.56 -4.46
C SER A 110 12.41 4.88 -5.91
N GLN A 111 11.30 4.35 -6.40
CA GLN A 111 10.82 4.60 -7.77
C GLN A 111 10.31 6.04 -7.88
N PRO A 112 10.48 6.68 -9.06
CA PRO A 112 10.00 8.04 -9.25
C PRO A 112 8.47 8.13 -9.16
N VAL A 113 7.97 9.26 -8.65
CA VAL A 113 6.54 9.55 -8.55
C VAL A 113 6.13 10.62 -9.57
N LEU A 114 4.88 10.58 -10.03
CA LEU A 114 4.36 11.59 -10.95
C LEU A 114 4.41 12.99 -10.33
N SER A 115 4.95 13.96 -11.07
CA SER A 115 4.91 15.38 -10.73
C SER A 115 3.47 15.90 -10.71
N GLU A 116 3.25 17.05 -10.06
CA GLU A 116 1.92 17.68 -10.00
C GLU A 116 1.39 18.02 -11.42
N GLU A 117 2.27 18.55 -12.27
CA GLU A 117 2.00 18.86 -13.67
C GLU A 117 1.64 17.62 -14.48
N ALA A 118 2.39 16.52 -14.30
CA ALA A 118 2.11 15.27 -15.00
C ALA A 118 0.75 14.68 -14.60
N ARG A 119 0.35 14.81 -13.31
CA ARG A 119 -0.99 14.39 -12.85
C ARG A 119 -2.09 15.22 -13.49
N GLU A 120 -1.90 16.53 -13.60
CA GLU A 120 -2.85 17.42 -14.28
C GLU A 120 -2.95 17.08 -15.78
N MET A 121 -1.82 16.82 -16.46
CA MET A 121 -1.80 16.40 -17.86
C MET A 121 -2.59 15.10 -18.10
N ILE A 122 -2.39 14.09 -17.24
CA ILE A 122 -3.16 12.84 -17.30
C ILE A 122 -4.66 13.11 -17.15
N TRP A 123 -5.02 13.92 -16.16
CA TRP A 123 -6.42 14.29 -15.91
C TRP A 123 -7.04 15.03 -17.11
N GLN A 124 -6.32 16.00 -17.69
CA GLN A 124 -6.77 16.74 -18.87
C GLN A 124 -6.97 15.81 -20.08
N LYS A 125 -6.04 14.89 -20.34
CA LYS A 125 -6.18 13.92 -21.43
C LYS A 125 -7.44 13.05 -21.30
N VAL A 126 -7.72 12.55 -20.10
CA VAL A 126 -8.86 11.67 -19.87
C VAL A 126 -10.18 12.45 -19.81
N MET A 127 -10.26 13.54 -19.03
CA MET A 127 -11.51 14.24 -18.75
C MET A 127 -11.86 15.34 -19.76
N VAL A 128 -10.86 16.02 -20.31
CA VAL A 128 -11.08 17.13 -21.26
C VAL A 128 -10.98 16.63 -22.70
N ASN A 129 -9.93 15.88 -23.02
CA ASN A 129 -9.71 15.39 -24.39
C ASN A 129 -10.46 14.08 -24.69
N TRP A 130 -11.12 13.48 -23.70
CA TRP A 130 -11.85 12.21 -23.83
C TRP A 130 -11.01 11.08 -24.43
N GLU A 131 -9.71 11.06 -24.12
CA GLU A 131 -8.83 9.96 -24.49
C GLU A 131 -9.09 8.75 -23.57
N GLY A 132 -9.14 7.55 -24.16
CA GLY A 132 -9.32 6.31 -23.41
C GLY A 132 -8.15 6.05 -22.44
N ILE A 133 -8.45 5.43 -21.31
CA ILE A 133 -7.46 5.18 -20.23
C ILE A 133 -6.30 4.32 -20.77
N LYS A 134 -6.61 3.30 -21.57
CA LYS A 134 -5.63 2.43 -22.22
C LYS A 134 -4.71 3.19 -23.16
N ALA A 135 -5.24 4.15 -23.91
CA ALA A 135 -4.47 4.96 -24.85
C ALA A 135 -3.51 5.90 -24.10
N VAL A 136 -4.01 6.58 -23.05
CA VAL A 136 -3.18 7.47 -22.20
C VAL A 136 -2.10 6.67 -21.48
N SER A 137 -2.43 5.48 -20.99
CA SER A 137 -1.51 4.55 -20.34
C SER A 137 -0.36 4.13 -21.27
N ALA A 138 -0.68 3.74 -22.51
CA ALA A 138 0.31 3.38 -23.52
C ALA A 138 1.18 4.57 -23.95
N GLU A 139 0.59 5.76 -24.09
CA GLU A 139 1.31 6.97 -24.54
C GLU A 139 2.31 7.48 -23.48
N LEU A 140 1.92 7.47 -22.21
CA LEU A 140 2.73 8.02 -21.11
C LEU A 140 3.58 6.95 -20.39
N GLY A 141 3.35 5.67 -20.69
CA GLY A 141 4.00 4.55 -20.02
C GLY A 141 3.69 4.50 -18.53
N VAL A 142 2.41 4.65 -18.18
CA VAL A 142 1.87 4.61 -16.81
C VAL A 142 0.84 3.49 -16.73
N ASP A 143 0.83 2.65 -15.69
CA ASP A 143 -0.16 1.57 -15.56
C ASP A 143 -1.59 2.16 -15.55
N GLN A 144 -2.51 1.56 -16.31
CA GLN A 144 -3.94 1.90 -16.33
C GLN A 144 -4.55 2.04 -14.92
N ARG A 145 -4.10 1.22 -13.97
CA ARG A 145 -4.55 1.27 -12.56
C ARG A 145 -4.12 2.57 -11.89
N ARG A 146 -2.90 3.04 -12.18
CA ARG A 146 -2.36 4.29 -11.66
C ARG A 146 -3.02 5.49 -12.34
N VAL A 147 -3.25 5.44 -13.66
CA VAL A 147 -3.99 6.48 -14.39
C VAL A 147 -5.37 6.69 -13.78
N ALA A 148 -6.14 5.62 -13.58
CA ALA A 148 -7.46 5.69 -12.96
C ALA A 148 -7.42 6.26 -11.52
N ALA A 149 -6.39 5.91 -10.74
CA ALA A 149 -6.20 6.47 -9.40
C ALA A 149 -5.88 7.98 -9.43
N VAL A 150 -5.01 8.43 -10.35
CA VAL A 150 -4.67 9.84 -10.53
C VAL A 150 -5.92 10.65 -10.86
N VAL A 151 -6.73 10.17 -11.81
CA VAL A 151 -7.98 10.82 -12.21
C VAL A 151 -8.93 10.94 -11.00
N ARG A 152 -9.15 9.84 -10.25
CA ARG A 152 -10.01 9.88 -9.05
C ARG A 152 -9.52 10.87 -8.00
N MET A 153 -8.22 10.91 -7.72
CA MET A 153 -7.65 11.84 -6.74
C MET A 153 -7.69 13.30 -7.22
N LYS A 154 -7.57 13.52 -8.53
CA LYS A 154 -7.71 14.86 -9.13
C LYS A 154 -9.13 15.36 -9.07
N GLU A 155 -10.13 14.53 -9.33
CA GLU A 155 -11.54 14.91 -9.14
C GLU A 155 -11.81 15.34 -7.69
N VAL A 156 -11.34 14.56 -6.70
CA VAL A 156 -11.46 14.94 -5.29
C VAL A 156 -10.75 16.28 -4.99
N GLU A 157 -9.57 16.51 -5.58
CA GLU A 157 -8.86 17.80 -5.45
C GLU A 157 -9.69 18.96 -6.02
N LYS A 158 -10.28 18.79 -7.21
CA LYS A 158 -11.14 19.81 -7.83
C LYS A 158 -12.41 20.04 -7.01
N ASP A 159 -13.01 18.99 -6.46
CA ASP A 159 -14.16 19.09 -5.54
C ASP A 159 -13.81 19.91 -4.30
N TRP A 160 -12.63 19.68 -3.73
CA TRP A 160 -12.16 20.42 -2.58
C TRP A 160 -11.94 21.90 -2.91
N GLN A 161 -11.39 22.19 -4.08
CA GLN A 161 -11.24 23.57 -4.57
C GLN A 161 -12.61 24.24 -4.79
N ARG A 162 -13.57 23.52 -5.41
CA ARG A 162 -14.95 24.00 -5.61
C ARG A 162 -15.66 24.31 -4.29
N ASN A 163 -15.43 23.48 -3.28
CA ASN A 163 -15.95 23.65 -1.92
C ASN A 163 -15.15 24.67 -1.07
N GLY A 164 -14.12 25.31 -1.64
CA GLY A 164 -13.31 26.31 -0.94
C GLY A 164 -12.42 25.75 0.19
N MET A 165 -12.16 24.43 0.19
CA MET A 165 -11.30 23.81 1.20
C MET A 165 -9.82 24.11 0.94
N LYS A 166 -9.06 24.40 2.01
CA LYS A 166 -7.64 24.74 1.91
C LYS A 166 -6.78 23.50 1.63
N LEU A 167 -6.12 23.47 0.47
CA LEU A 167 -5.18 22.42 0.10
C LEU A 167 -3.85 22.56 0.85
N ALA A 168 -3.26 21.42 1.24
CA ALA A 168 -1.98 21.36 1.94
C ALA A 168 -0.75 21.52 1.00
N LYS A 169 -0.72 22.61 0.21
CA LYS A 169 0.28 22.83 -0.86
C LYS A 169 1.72 22.94 -0.36
N GLN A 170 1.93 23.57 0.80
CA GLN A 170 3.28 23.70 1.38
C GLN A 170 3.85 22.33 1.76
N TYR A 171 3.00 21.48 2.33
CA TYR A 171 3.37 20.11 2.67
C TYR A 171 3.65 19.27 1.43
N SER A 172 2.74 19.30 0.44
CA SER A 172 2.91 18.50 -0.79
C SER A 172 4.18 18.88 -1.56
N ARG A 173 4.48 20.17 -1.68
CA ARG A 173 5.70 20.67 -2.33
C ARG A 173 6.96 20.17 -1.61
N ALA A 174 7.02 20.34 -0.29
CA ALA A 174 8.18 19.90 0.50
C ALA A 174 8.41 18.38 0.38
N VAL A 175 7.34 17.58 0.39
CA VAL A 175 7.43 16.13 0.23
C VAL A 175 7.88 15.74 -1.18
N LEU A 176 7.33 16.39 -2.22
CA LEU A 176 7.73 16.13 -3.62
C LEU A 176 9.20 16.45 -3.88
N GLU A 177 9.76 17.46 -3.22
CA GLU A 177 11.18 17.81 -3.31
C GLU A 177 12.10 16.75 -2.69
N MET A 178 11.59 15.87 -1.81
CA MET A 178 12.35 14.80 -1.12
C MET A 178 12.34 13.46 -1.86
N VAL A 179 11.45 13.28 -2.83
CA VAL A 179 11.26 12.04 -3.59
C VAL A 179 11.65 12.23 -5.04
N PRO A 180 12.11 11.19 -5.74
CA PRO A 180 12.38 11.32 -7.16
C PRO A 180 11.06 11.56 -7.89
N THR A 181 11.03 12.55 -8.77
CA THR A 181 9.83 12.93 -9.52
C THR A 181 10.01 12.66 -11.00
N HIS A 182 8.91 12.33 -11.67
CA HIS A 182 8.84 12.10 -13.10
C HIS A 182 7.78 13.01 -13.70
N GLY A 183 8.15 13.72 -14.75
CA GLY A 183 7.28 14.58 -15.53
C GLY A 183 7.49 14.36 -17.02
N TYR A 184 6.59 14.94 -17.82
CA TYR A 184 6.60 14.80 -19.27
C TYR A 184 6.86 16.17 -19.91
N PRO A 185 8.11 16.66 -19.94
CA PRO A 185 8.43 17.92 -20.59
C PRO A 185 8.22 17.79 -22.11
N GLU A 186 7.69 18.83 -22.74
CA GLU A 186 7.34 18.82 -24.18
C GLU A 186 8.57 18.64 -25.08
N ASP A 187 9.74 19.12 -24.65
CA ASP A 187 10.99 19.09 -25.42
C ASP A 187 11.63 17.69 -25.52
N LYS A 188 11.21 16.73 -24.67
CA LYS A 188 11.84 15.41 -24.59
C LYS A 188 10.86 14.31 -24.99
N PRO A 189 11.36 13.21 -25.58
CA PRO A 189 10.53 12.05 -25.80
C PRO A 189 9.96 11.56 -24.46
N LYS A 190 8.69 11.18 -24.49
CA LYS A 190 7.97 10.68 -23.32
C LYS A 190 8.61 9.38 -22.87
N GLN A 191 9.27 9.41 -21.72
CA GLN A 191 9.86 8.23 -21.11
C GLN A 191 8.80 7.50 -20.29
N ALA A 192 8.73 6.18 -20.42
CA ALA A 192 7.83 5.37 -19.59
C ALA A 192 8.22 5.48 -18.11
N LEU A 193 7.22 5.68 -17.25
CA LEU A 193 7.39 5.73 -15.80
C LEU A 193 7.58 4.33 -15.23
N GLU A 194 6.75 3.39 -15.67
CA GLU A 194 6.68 2.02 -15.14
C GLU A 194 6.36 1.00 -16.25
N PRO A 195 6.66 -0.29 -16.06
CA PRO A 195 6.34 -1.31 -17.06
C PRO A 195 4.82 -1.54 -17.13
N ILE A 196 4.20 -1.11 -18.23
CA ILE A 196 2.74 -1.25 -18.45
C ILE A 196 2.30 -2.68 -18.83
N ASN A 197 3.24 -3.51 -19.27
CA ASN A 197 2.97 -4.87 -19.78
C ASN A 197 3.25 -5.98 -18.74
N GLU A 198 3.30 -5.63 -17.46
CA GLU A 198 3.59 -6.59 -16.40
C GLU A 198 2.41 -7.54 -16.17
N ILE A 199 2.66 -8.84 -16.25
CA ILE A 199 1.66 -9.89 -16.06
C ILE A 199 1.83 -10.57 -14.71
N HIS A 200 0.70 -10.92 -14.08
CA HIS A 200 0.73 -11.72 -12.86
C HIS A 200 1.27 -13.14 -13.13
N VAL A 201 2.18 -13.63 -12.29
CA VAL A 201 2.66 -15.01 -12.35
C VAL A 201 1.60 -15.94 -11.77
N HIS A 202 0.93 -16.72 -12.63
CA HIS A 202 -0.13 -17.64 -12.19
C HIS A 202 0.49 -18.89 -11.56
N SER A 203 -0.18 -19.50 -10.58
CA SER A 203 0.34 -20.70 -9.88
C SER A 203 0.59 -21.88 -10.83
N TYR A 204 -0.29 -22.08 -11.82
CA TYR A 204 -0.10 -23.12 -12.85
C TYR A 204 1.19 -22.94 -13.66
N THR A 205 1.66 -21.71 -13.86
CA THR A 205 2.90 -21.43 -14.61
C THR A 205 4.18 -21.59 -13.79
N MET A 206 4.09 -21.88 -12.49
CA MET A 206 5.26 -22.05 -11.62
C MET A 206 5.83 -23.48 -11.66
N GLN A 207 5.19 -24.39 -12.39
CA GLN A 207 5.64 -25.76 -12.52
C GLN A 207 6.78 -25.85 -13.54
N GLN A 208 7.79 -26.68 -13.26
CA GLN A 208 8.82 -27.02 -14.23
C GLN A 208 8.32 -28.18 -15.10
N LEU A 209 8.03 -27.92 -16.37
CA LEU A 209 7.51 -28.91 -17.31
C LEU A 209 8.46 -29.09 -18.50
N PHE A 210 8.71 -30.34 -18.86
CA PHE A 210 9.43 -30.73 -20.08
C PHE A 210 8.49 -31.60 -20.90
N VAL A 211 7.79 -31.00 -21.85
CA VAL A 211 6.77 -31.68 -22.66
C VAL A 211 7.45 -32.38 -23.83
N PRO A 212 7.37 -33.72 -23.95
CA PRO A 212 7.88 -34.41 -25.14
C PRO A 212 6.97 -34.08 -26.33
N THR A 213 7.56 -33.55 -27.39
CA THR A 213 6.87 -33.21 -28.64
C THR A 213 7.57 -33.89 -29.82
N SER A 214 6.90 -33.91 -30.98
CA SER A 214 7.57 -34.29 -32.22
C SER A 214 8.76 -33.37 -32.49
N GLU A 215 9.82 -33.92 -33.09
CA GLU A 215 11.05 -33.21 -33.46
C GLU A 215 10.82 -32.04 -34.44
N SER A 216 9.74 -32.12 -35.24
CA SER A 216 9.38 -31.09 -36.23
C SER A 216 8.22 -30.19 -35.78
N ARG A 217 7.73 -30.33 -34.55
CA ARG A 217 6.60 -29.52 -34.06
C ARG A 217 7.05 -28.08 -33.77
N GLU A 218 6.33 -27.11 -34.31
CA GLU A 218 6.42 -25.71 -33.89
C GLU A 218 5.68 -25.51 -32.56
N PHE A 219 6.41 -25.33 -31.46
CA PHE A 219 5.82 -25.16 -30.13
C PHE A 219 5.62 -23.68 -29.80
N THR A 220 4.37 -23.21 -29.80
CA THR A 220 4.05 -21.78 -29.62
C THR A 220 3.74 -21.40 -28.17
N ARG A 221 3.58 -20.10 -27.91
CA ARG A 221 3.11 -19.57 -26.61
C ARG A 221 1.70 -20.06 -26.24
N GLN A 222 0.87 -20.39 -27.23
CA GLN A 222 -0.47 -20.93 -26.98
C GLN A 222 -0.38 -22.40 -26.56
N ASP A 223 0.44 -23.21 -27.26
CA ASP A 223 0.73 -24.59 -26.87
C ASP A 223 1.34 -24.66 -25.46
N ALA A 224 2.24 -23.74 -25.12
CA ALA A 224 2.83 -23.65 -23.79
C ALA A 224 1.78 -23.36 -22.71
N ALA A 225 0.83 -22.45 -22.97
CA ALA A 225 -0.22 -22.13 -22.02
C ALA A 225 -1.16 -23.33 -21.79
N GLU A 226 -1.53 -24.02 -22.86
CA GLU A 226 -2.34 -25.24 -22.82
C GLU A 226 -1.62 -26.37 -22.06
N ALA A 227 -0.31 -26.53 -22.29
CA ALA A 227 0.52 -27.49 -21.58
C ALA A 227 0.56 -27.27 -20.07
N PHE A 228 0.49 -26.02 -19.60
CA PHE A 228 0.36 -25.72 -18.17
C PHE A 228 -1.06 -26.02 -17.66
N HIS A 229 -2.09 -25.56 -18.36
CA HIS A 229 -3.49 -25.82 -18.01
C HIS A 229 -4.43 -25.49 -19.17
N HIS A 230 -5.45 -26.32 -19.38
CA HIS A 230 -6.40 -26.18 -20.51
C HIS A 230 -7.20 -24.86 -20.52
N THR A 231 -7.42 -24.22 -19.37
CA THR A 231 -8.09 -22.91 -19.27
C THR A 231 -7.14 -21.71 -19.29
N LEU A 232 -5.83 -21.94 -19.27
CA LEU A 232 -4.87 -20.85 -19.15
C LEU A 232 -4.73 -20.12 -20.49
N LEU A 233 -4.91 -18.80 -20.44
CA LEU A 233 -4.70 -17.95 -21.61
C LEU A 233 -3.20 -17.73 -21.85
N SER A 234 -2.82 -17.55 -23.11
CA SER A 234 -1.44 -17.17 -23.48
C SER A 234 -1.06 -15.81 -22.87
N PRO A 235 0.24 -15.53 -22.66
CA PRO A 235 0.71 -14.24 -22.15
C PRO A 235 0.16 -13.06 -22.95
N ASP A 236 0.15 -13.17 -24.28
CA ASP A 236 -0.33 -12.15 -25.22
C ASP A 236 -1.77 -11.70 -24.94
N LYS A 237 -2.64 -12.60 -24.47
CA LYS A 237 -4.04 -12.30 -24.13
C LYS A 237 -4.22 -11.81 -22.69
N ARG A 238 -3.23 -12.04 -21.82
CA ARG A 238 -3.27 -11.70 -20.38
C ARG A 238 -2.67 -10.33 -20.08
N ILE A 239 -1.91 -9.77 -21.01
CA ILE A 239 -1.35 -8.42 -20.91
C ILE A 239 -2.50 -7.40 -20.77
N PRO A 240 -2.34 -6.32 -19.98
CA PRO A 240 -3.35 -5.27 -19.84
C PRO A 240 -3.75 -4.58 -21.16
N HIS A 241 -2.78 -4.43 -22.07
CA HIS A 241 -2.90 -3.80 -23.39
C HIS A 241 -2.65 -4.81 -24.53
N PRO A 242 -3.55 -5.79 -24.77
CA PRO A 242 -3.39 -6.73 -25.87
C PRO A 242 -3.40 -6.04 -27.25
N GLU A 243 -4.00 -4.85 -27.35
CA GLU A 243 -4.10 -4.07 -28.58
C GLU A 243 -2.70 -3.57 -29.03
N LEU A 244 -1.78 -3.31 -28.10
CA LEU A 244 -0.38 -2.97 -28.43
C LEU A 244 0.33 -4.11 -29.16
N VAL A 245 0.04 -5.36 -28.82
CA VAL A 245 0.60 -6.52 -29.52
C VAL A 245 0.12 -6.56 -30.96
N GLN A 246 -1.13 -6.20 -31.21
CA GLN A 246 -1.67 -6.13 -32.57
C GLN A 246 -1.05 -4.98 -33.37
N MET A 247 -0.90 -3.82 -32.75
CA MET A 247 -0.21 -2.67 -33.33
C MET A 247 1.22 -3.01 -33.76
N GLU A 248 2.01 -3.66 -32.90
CA GLU A 248 3.38 -4.07 -33.22
C GLU A 248 3.44 -5.09 -34.37
N ARG A 249 2.46 -6.02 -34.42
CA ARG A 249 2.34 -6.97 -35.55
C ARG A 249 2.08 -6.24 -36.87
N ARG A 250 1.18 -5.26 -36.87
CA ARG A 250 0.86 -4.43 -38.03
C ARG A 250 2.07 -3.63 -38.55
N ILE A 251 2.86 -3.07 -37.63
CA ILE A 251 4.11 -2.36 -37.96
C ILE A 251 5.10 -3.35 -38.60
N LYS A 252 5.22 -4.55 -38.04
CA LYS A 252 6.07 -5.61 -38.60
C LYS A 252 5.61 -6.05 -40.00
N ASP A 253 4.30 -6.04 -40.25
CA ASP A 253 3.71 -6.34 -41.56
C ASP A 253 3.84 -5.17 -42.58
N GLY A 254 4.45 -4.04 -42.16
CA GLY A 254 4.81 -2.92 -43.03
C GLY A 254 3.86 -1.72 -42.98
N MET A 255 2.88 -1.69 -42.09
CA MET A 255 2.03 -0.50 -41.90
C MET A 255 2.78 0.63 -41.19
N LYS A 256 2.43 1.88 -41.48
CA LYS A 256 3.07 3.04 -40.84
C LYS A 256 2.70 3.09 -39.35
N GLU A 257 3.64 3.53 -38.53
CA GLU A 257 3.47 3.64 -37.08
C GLU A 257 2.29 4.56 -36.71
N LYS A 258 2.17 5.72 -37.38
CA LYS A 258 1.08 6.67 -37.11
C LYS A 258 -0.31 6.10 -37.43
N GLU A 259 -0.43 5.36 -38.53
CA GLU A 259 -1.69 4.72 -38.93
C GLU A 259 -2.04 3.59 -37.95
N SER A 260 -1.04 2.78 -37.58
CA SER A 260 -1.18 1.70 -36.59
C SER A 260 -1.55 2.23 -35.20
N TRP A 261 -1.02 3.38 -34.81
CA TRP A 261 -1.34 4.05 -33.54
C TRP A 261 -2.79 4.58 -33.50
N ASN A 262 -3.29 5.11 -34.61
CA ASN A 262 -4.68 5.55 -34.70
C ASN A 262 -5.63 4.35 -34.59
N LEU A 263 -5.34 3.25 -35.29
CA LEU A 263 -6.10 1.99 -35.15
C LEU A 263 -6.05 1.45 -33.72
N PHE A 264 -4.88 1.50 -33.07
CA PHE A 264 -4.75 1.13 -31.66
C PHE A 264 -5.66 1.96 -30.76
N LYS A 265 -5.74 3.28 -30.97
CA LYS A 265 -6.64 4.15 -30.20
C LYS A 265 -8.11 3.79 -30.40
N GLU A 266 -8.50 3.46 -31.62
CA GLU A 266 -9.86 3.01 -31.95
C GLU A 266 -10.19 1.67 -31.26
N GLU A 267 -9.31 0.68 -31.36
CA GLU A 267 -9.46 -0.63 -30.72
C GLU A 267 -9.50 -0.54 -29.19
N ALA A 268 -8.62 0.29 -28.61
CA ALA A 268 -8.60 0.53 -27.17
C ALA A 268 -9.92 1.16 -26.70
N LYS A 269 -10.46 2.12 -27.47
CA LYS A 269 -11.75 2.75 -27.19
C LYS A 269 -12.91 1.76 -27.32
N GLU A 270 -12.91 0.94 -28.35
CA GLU A 270 -13.94 -0.11 -28.53
C GLU A 270 -13.91 -1.12 -27.37
N SER A 271 -12.72 -1.54 -26.93
CA SER A 271 -12.56 -2.44 -25.78
C SER A 271 -13.11 -1.83 -24.49
N GLU A 272 -12.85 -0.54 -24.26
CA GLU A 272 -13.38 0.19 -23.09
C GLU A 272 -14.90 0.29 -23.16
N GLN A 273 -15.46 0.66 -24.32
CA GLN A 273 -16.91 0.75 -24.53
C GLN A 273 -17.61 -0.60 -24.35
N ALA A 274 -17.02 -1.69 -24.86
CA ALA A 274 -17.57 -3.03 -24.68
C ALA A 274 -17.57 -3.46 -23.20
N ARG A 275 -16.53 -3.07 -22.44
CA ARG A 275 -16.47 -3.30 -20.99
C ARG A 275 -17.54 -2.48 -20.27
N ASP A 276 -17.71 -1.22 -20.63
CA ASP A 276 -18.70 -0.33 -20.03
C ASP A 276 -20.13 -0.79 -20.32
N ALA A 277 -20.42 -1.21 -21.55
CA ALA A 277 -21.69 -1.82 -21.94
C ALA A 277 -21.99 -3.09 -21.11
N ARG A 278 -20.98 -3.93 -20.85
CA ARG A 278 -21.14 -5.12 -19.99
C ARG A 278 -21.44 -4.75 -18.54
N VAL A 279 -20.81 -3.69 -18.02
CA VAL A 279 -21.08 -3.21 -16.65
C VAL A 279 -22.47 -2.61 -16.55
N ALA A 280 -22.88 -1.77 -17.51
CA ALA A 280 -24.21 -1.18 -17.58
C ALA A 280 -25.30 -2.26 -17.70
N ALA A 281 -25.15 -3.22 -18.62
CA ALA A 281 -26.09 -4.33 -18.77
C ALA A 281 -26.22 -5.17 -17.50
N ARG A 282 -25.12 -5.34 -16.74
CA ARG A 282 -25.17 -6.02 -15.43
C ARG A 282 -25.92 -5.19 -14.39
N ALA A 283 -25.70 -3.88 -14.33
CA ALA A 283 -26.41 -3.00 -13.41
C ALA A 283 -27.92 -2.99 -13.72
N GLU A 284 -28.29 -2.86 -15.00
CA GLU A 284 -29.69 -2.95 -15.43
C GLU A 284 -30.34 -4.29 -15.07
N LEU A 285 -29.62 -5.40 -15.23
CA LEU A 285 -30.12 -6.72 -14.84
C LEU A 285 -30.33 -6.80 -13.32
N GLU A 286 -29.41 -6.23 -12.53
CA GLU A 286 -29.53 -6.17 -11.08
C GLU A 286 -30.71 -5.29 -10.62
N GLU A 287 -30.98 -4.18 -11.31
CA GLU A 287 -32.14 -3.31 -11.09
C GLU A 287 -33.45 -3.99 -11.47
N LYS A 288 -33.52 -4.63 -12.66
CA LYS A 288 -34.71 -5.39 -13.12
C LYS A 288 -35.08 -6.51 -12.15
N ASN A 289 -34.08 -7.12 -11.52
CA ASN A 289 -34.29 -8.18 -10.53
C ASN A 289 -34.61 -7.64 -9.12
N THR A 290 -34.61 -6.32 -8.90
CA THR A 290 -34.85 -5.70 -7.60
C THR A 290 -36.12 -4.87 -7.62
N MET A 291 -37.15 -5.32 -6.89
CA MET A 291 -38.39 -4.58 -6.71
C MET A 291 -38.25 -3.58 -5.55
N THR A 292 -38.51 -2.30 -5.81
CA THR A 292 -38.53 -1.25 -4.79
C THR A 292 -39.95 -0.98 -4.32
N VAL A 293 -40.19 -1.09 -3.00
CA VAL A 293 -41.48 -0.80 -2.37
C VAL A 293 -41.27 0.31 -1.34
N ALA A 294 -41.73 1.51 -1.68
CA ALA A 294 -41.65 2.67 -0.80
C ALA A 294 -42.67 2.56 0.34
N SER A 295 -42.24 2.97 1.53
CA SER A 295 -43.09 3.13 2.71
C SER A 295 -42.82 4.50 3.34
N ASP A 296 -43.46 4.80 4.48
CA ASP A 296 -43.30 6.08 5.18
C ASP A 296 -41.86 6.35 5.67
N ARG A 297 -41.14 5.33 6.17
CA ARG A 297 -39.81 5.50 6.79
C ARG A 297 -38.63 4.94 6.00
N PHE A 298 -38.87 3.91 5.19
CA PHE A 298 -37.83 3.17 4.48
C PHE A 298 -38.31 2.70 3.11
N GLU A 299 -37.34 2.39 2.25
CA GLU A 299 -37.57 1.71 0.98
C GLU A 299 -37.17 0.24 1.13
N PHE A 300 -38.11 -0.68 0.90
CA PHE A 300 -37.77 -2.09 0.82
C PHE A 300 -37.26 -2.42 -0.57
N ARG A 301 -36.05 -2.96 -0.65
CA ARG A 301 -35.46 -3.46 -1.90
C ARG A 301 -35.50 -4.98 -1.90
N ILE A 302 -36.48 -5.54 -2.59
CA ILE A 302 -36.74 -6.99 -2.63
C ILE A 302 -36.09 -7.54 -3.89
N LYS A 303 -34.91 -8.14 -3.71
CA LYS A 303 -34.17 -8.78 -4.81
C LYS A 303 -34.68 -10.18 -5.06
N GLN A 304 -35.13 -10.46 -6.28
CA GLN A 304 -35.48 -11.80 -6.72
C GLN A 304 -34.21 -12.64 -6.88
N ILE A 305 -34.27 -13.87 -6.37
CA ILE A 305 -33.17 -14.84 -6.38
C ILE A 305 -33.76 -16.22 -6.71
N SER A 306 -32.98 -17.06 -7.38
CA SER A 306 -33.36 -18.44 -7.65
C SER A 306 -33.07 -19.31 -6.42
N ALA A 307 -34.07 -20.06 -5.97
CA ALA A 307 -33.91 -21.02 -4.86
C ALA A 307 -33.12 -22.27 -5.29
N ASP A 308 -33.13 -22.60 -6.58
CA ASP A 308 -32.47 -23.78 -7.14
C ASP A 308 -30.95 -23.63 -7.25
N ASP A 309 -30.44 -22.40 -7.07
CA ASP A 309 -29.01 -22.07 -7.12
C ASP A 309 -28.20 -22.60 -5.91
N ALA A 310 -28.84 -23.39 -5.02
CA ALA A 310 -28.20 -24.04 -3.87
C ALA A 310 -27.23 -25.17 -4.26
N GLY A 311 -27.28 -25.64 -5.52
CA GLY A 311 -26.47 -26.72 -6.07
C GLY A 311 -26.89 -28.11 -5.62
N LYS A 312 -26.36 -29.15 -6.27
CA LYS A 312 -26.79 -30.56 -6.11
C LYS A 312 -26.84 -31.07 -4.66
N HIS A 313 -25.96 -30.55 -3.79
CA HIS A 313 -25.85 -30.97 -2.38
C HIS A 313 -26.23 -29.87 -1.39
N GLY A 314 -26.84 -28.77 -1.85
CA GLY A 314 -27.14 -27.59 -1.00
C GLY A 314 -25.89 -26.80 -0.55
N ARG A 315 -24.73 -27.06 -1.16
CA ARG A 315 -23.41 -26.51 -0.77
C ARG A 315 -22.78 -25.62 -1.85
N ALA A 316 -23.58 -24.82 -2.56
CA ALA A 316 -23.05 -23.86 -3.56
C ALA A 316 -22.55 -22.56 -2.93
N ARG A 317 -21.34 -22.08 -3.27
CA ARG A 317 -20.77 -20.81 -2.74
C ARG A 317 -21.67 -19.59 -2.96
N GLY A 318 -22.41 -19.56 -4.07
CA GLY A 318 -23.33 -18.48 -4.43
C GLY A 318 -24.76 -18.61 -3.87
N GLY A 319 -25.07 -19.68 -3.14
CA GLY A 319 -26.41 -19.88 -2.56
C GLY A 319 -26.74 -18.82 -1.49
N VAL A 320 -27.96 -18.31 -1.52
CA VAL A 320 -28.44 -17.25 -0.62
C VAL A 320 -29.15 -17.84 0.60
N GLY A 321 -28.92 -17.26 1.77
CA GLY A 321 -29.54 -17.66 3.04
C GLY A 321 -28.52 -18.09 4.10
N TRP A 322 -28.97 -18.19 5.35
CA TRP A 322 -28.15 -18.72 6.44
C TRP A 322 -28.08 -20.24 6.35
N ARG A 323 -26.87 -20.80 6.33
CA ARG A 323 -26.68 -22.26 6.19
C ARG A 323 -26.99 -22.98 7.50
N TYR A 324 -27.71 -24.10 7.39
CA TYR A 324 -28.00 -25.00 8.51
C TYR A 324 -26.85 -26.00 8.74
N GLY A 325 -26.71 -26.49 9.98
CA GLY A 325 -25.73 -27.52 10.33
C GLY A 325 -24.29 -27.01 10.46
N ILE A 326 -24.08 -25.70 10.60
CA ILE A 326 -22.75 -25.08 10.81
C ILE A 326 -22.77 -24.29 12.14
N PRO A 327 -21.98 -24.67 13.15
CA PRO A 327 -21.88 -23.91 14.40
C PRO A 327 -21.15 -22.59 14.18
N TYR A 328 -21.34 -21.63 15.10
CA TYR A 328 -20.61 -20.36 15.06
C TYR A 328 -19.09 -20.58 15.10
N GLU A 329 -18.38 -19.87 14.24
CA GLU A 329 -16.93 -19.94 14.11
C GLU A 329 -16.20 -18.94 15.02
N ASP A 330 -16.90 -18.27 15.93
CA ASP A 330 -16.37 -17.16 16.73
C ASP A 330 -15.19 -17.50 17.64
N ARG A 331 -15.09 -18.78 18.02
CA ARG A 331 -14.01 -19.33 18.86
C ARG A 331 -12.83 -19.84 18.04
N LYS A 332 -12.92 -19.87 16.71
CA LYS A 332 -11.81 -20.27 15.83
C LYS A 332 -10.75 -19.16 15.82
N LYS A 333 -9.49 -19.56 15.89
CA LYS A 333 -8.35 -18.64 15.75
C LYS A 333 -8.35 -18.02 14.35
N ASN A 334 -7.98 -16.74 14.24
CA ASN A 334 -7.88 -15.99 12.98
C ASN A 334 -9.22 -15.75 12.24
N GLN A 335 -10.36 -15.79 12.93
CA GLN A 335 -11.64 -15.42 12.33
C GLN A 335 -11.70 -13.91 12.06
N VAL A 336 -12.02 -13.54 10.81
CA VAL A 336 -12.16 -12.12 10.42
C VAL A 336 -13.52 -11.59 10.89
N LYS A 337 -13.50 -10.62 11.82
CA LYS A 337 -14.69 -9.93 12.36
C LYS A 337 -14.76 -8.46 11.96
N ILE A 338 -13.95 -8.07 10.98
CA ILE A 338 -13.81 -6.70 10.47
C ILE A 338 -14.39 -6.68 9.05
N PRO A 339 -15.08 -5.61 8.61
CA PRO A 339 -15.56 -5.50 7.23
C PRO A 339 -14.43 -5.72 6.21
N THR A 340 -14.62 -6.68 5.30
CA THR A 340 -13.63 -7.01 4.26
C THR A 340 -13.84 -6.22 2.95
N ARG A 341 -14.96 -5.52 2.84
CA ARG A 341 -15.35 -4.73 1.67
C ARG A 341 -16.10 -3.48 2.14
N ILE A 342 -15.74 -2.33 1.57
CA ILE A 342 -16.39 -1.04 1.77
C ILE A 342 -16.80 -0.60 0.37
N ASP A 343 -18.11 -0.62 0.10
CA ASP A 343 -18.71 -0.29 -1.20
C ASP A 343 -19.31 1.11 -1.21
#